data_AF-A0A090T026-F1
#
_entry.id   AF-A0A090T026-F1
#
_cell.length_a   1.000
_cell.length_b   1.000
_cell.length_c   1.000
_cell.angle_alpha   90.00
_cell.angle_beta   90.00
_cell.angle_gamma   90.00
#
_symmetry.space_group_name_H-M   'P 1'
#
loop_
_entity.id
_entity.type
_entity.pdbx_description
1 polymer ?
#
loop_
_entity_poly.entity_id
_entity_poly.type
_entity_poly.pdbx_seq_one_letter_code
_entity_poly.pdbx_strand_id
1 'polypeptide(L)' 'MQYSHEIQSMCPIQQGALHPSAPIPVEGRWVNPKDVIAISGLSHGVGACAPQQGAAKLTLNVKDGIVEEVLIEL' A
#
# COMPACT_ATOMS: atom_id res chain seq x y z
N MET A 1 26.10 20.31 -17.64
CA MET A 1 25.64 21.11 -16.48
C MET A 1 26.75 21.13 -15.46
N GLN A 2 27.12 22.29 -14.92
CA GLN A 2 27.99 22.39 -13.74
C GLN A 2 27.10 22.70 -12.54
N TYR A 3 27.09 21.81 -11.55
CA TYR A 3 26.37 22.01 -10.28
C TYR A 3 27.18 22.91 -9.34
N SER A 4 26.52 23.57 -8.38
CA SER A 4 27.20 24.40 -7.38
C SER A 4 28.11 23.56 -6.48
N HIS A 5 29.11 24.21 -5.87
CA HIS A 5 30.04 23.57 -4.93
C HIS A 5 29.30 22.88 -3.76
N GLU A 6 28.19 23.47 -3.31
CA GLU A 6 27.34 22.92 -2.25
C GLU A 6 26.67 21.61 -2.69
N ILE A 7 26.12 21.54 -3.91
CA ILE A 7 25.52 20.30 -4.44
C ILE A 7 26.58 19.20 -4.61
N GLN A 8 27.81 19.57 -4.98
CA GLN A 8 28.92 18.62 -5.11
C GLN A 8 29.41 18.08 -3.76
N SER A 9 29.22 18.82 -2.66
CA SER A 9 29.62 18.40 -1.31
C SER A 9 28.51 17.68 -0.53
N MET A 10 27.31 17.58 -1.08
CA MET A 10 26.22 16.79 -0.50
C MET A 10 26.50 15.28 -0.60
N CYS A 11 26.16 14.54 0.46
CA CYS A 11 26.09 13.08 0.42
C CYS A 11 24.73 12.67 -0.17
N PRO A 12 24.69 12.02 -1.35
CA PRO A 12 23.43 11.57 -1.91
C PRO A 12 22.84 10.46 -1.03
N ILE A 13 21.74 10.78 -0.36
CA ILE A 13 20.88 9.77 0.26
C ILE A 13 20.11 9.08 -0.86
N GLN A 14 20.13 7.74 -0.86
CA GLN A 14 19.47 6.95 -1.89
C GLN A 14 17.97 7.27 -1.91
N GLN A 15 17.50 7.84 -3.03
CA GLN A 15 16.10 8.18 -3.21
C GLN A 15 15.38 7.00 -3.88
N GLY A 16 14.51 6.33 -3.13
CA GLY A 16 13.64 5.27 -3.64
C GLY A 16 13.89 3.89 -3.01
N ALA A 17 13.15 2.89 -3.50
CA ALA A 17 13.21 1.53 -2.96
C ALA A 17 14.53 0.83 -3.36
N LEU A 18 15.28 0.36 -2.35
CA LEU A 18 16.49 -0.46 -2.54
C LEU A 18 16.16 -1.93 -2.81
N HIS A 19 15.03 -2.41 -2.26
CA HIS A 19 14.62 -3.81 -2.32
C HIS A 19 13.24 -3.95 -2.97
N PRO A 20 12.89 -5.16 -3.46
CA PRO A 20 11.52 -5.46 -3.83
C PRO A 20 10.56 -5.20 -2.66
N SER A 21 9.30 -4.90 -2.98
CA SER A 21 8.22 -4.88 -1.98
C SER A 21 8.18 -6.21 -1.23
N ALA A 22 7.72 -6.20 0.02
CA ALA A 22 7.54 -7.45 0.77
C ALA A 22 6.56 -8.39 0.02
N PRO A 23 6.84 -9.70 0.00
CA PRO A 23 5.96 -10.66 -0.65
C PRO A 23 4.66 -10.81 0.14
N ILE A 24 3.53 -10.81 -0.57
CA ILE A 24 2.21 -11.09 -0.01
C ILE A 24 1.53 -12.24 -0.77
N PRO A 25 0.63 -12.99 -0.14
CA PRO A 25 -0.13 -14.02 -0.82
C PRO A 25 -1.27 -13.37 -1.61
N VAL A 26 -1.34 -13.66 -2.91
CA VAL A 26 -2.44 -13.27 -3.80
C VAL A 26 -2.78 -14.48 -4.66
N GLU A 27 -4.03 -14.95 -4.58
CA GLU A 27 -4.56 -16.03 -5.44
C GLU A 27 -3.66 -17.29 -5.46
N GLY A 28 -3.15 -17.68 -4.29
CA GLY A 28 -2.30 -18.87 -4.14
C GLY A 28 -0.83 -18.67 -4.55
N ARG A 29 -0.38 -17.44 -4.82
CA ARG A 29 1.00 -17.12 -5.19
C ARG A 29 1.59 -16.05 -4.28
N TRP A 30 2.90 -16.12 -4.06
CA TRP A 30 3.65 -15.02 -3.44
C TRP A 30 4.02 -14.00 -4.50
N VAL A 31 3.54 -12.77 -4.34
CA VAL A 31 3.85 -11.64 -5.23
C VAL A 31 4.51 -10.54 -4.41
N ASN A 32 5.47 -9.84 -5.03
CA ASN A 32 6.08 -8.64 -4.47
C ASN A 32 5.45 -7.43 -5.19
N PRO A 33 4.21 -7.01 -4.84
CA PRO A 33 3.45 -6.05 -5.63
C PRO A 33 4.11 -4.67 -5.60
N LYS A 34 4.19 -4.04 -6.77
CA LYS A 34 4.55 -2.61 -6.90
C LYS A 34 3.37 -1.76 -7.35
N ASP A 35 2.49 -2.35 -8.16
CA ASP A 35 1.32 -1.69 -8.71
C ASP A 35 0.03 -2.27 -8.13
N VAL A 36 -1.00 -1.44 -8.01
CA VAL A 36 -2.30 -1.83 -7.44
C VAL A 36 -2.98 -2.95 -8.24
N ILE A 37 -2.73 -3.02 -9.56
CA ILE A 37 -3.27 -4.07 -10.44
C ILE A 37 -2.80 -5.48 -10.06
N ALA A 38 -1.70 -5.59 -9.29
CA ALA A 38 -1.20 -6.87 -8.79
C ALA A 38 -1.98 -7.40 -7.56
N ILE A 39 -2.95 -6.64 -7.05
CA ILE A 39 -3.69 -6.96 -5.83
C ILE A 39 -5.02 -7.63 -6.16
N SER A 40 -5.25 -8.81 -5.59
CA SER A 40 -6.55 -9.48 -5.57
C SER A 40 -6.75 -10.16 -4.23
N GLY A 41 -7.97 -10.16 -3.71
CA GLY A 41 -8.33 -10.85 -2.48
C GLY A 41 -9.42 -10.16 -1.67
N LEU A 42 -9.78 -10.82 -0.57
CA LEU A 42 -10.72 -10.29 0.42
C LEU A 42 -9.94 -9.62 1.55
N SER A 43 -10.26 -8.36 1.86
CA SER A 43 -9.72 -7.64 3.01
C SER A 43 -10.84 -7.23 3.96
N HIS A 44 -10.57 -7.28 5.25
CA HIS A 44 -11.54 -6.96 6.30
C HIS A 44 -10.87 -6.20 7.44
N GLY A 45 -11.46 -5.07 7.83
CA GLY A 45 -10.91 -4.23 8.88
C GLY A 45 -11.99 -3.54 9.70
N VAL A 46 -11.64 -3.21 10.94
CA VAL A 46 -12.44 -2.37 11.83
C VAL A 46 -11.64 -1.11 12.11
N GLY A 47 -12.26 0.05 11.89
CA GLY A 47 -11.65 1.36 12.12
C GLY A 47 -12.55 2.26 12.93
N ALA A 48 -11.96 3.05 13.83
CA ALA A 48 -12.67 4.10 14.58
C ALA A 48 -11.97 5.44 14.34
N CYS A 49 -12.75 6.53 14.34
CA CYS A 49 -12.21 7.88 14.15
C CYS A 49 -11.63 8.46 15.45
N ALA A 50 -12.23 8.13 16.61
CA ALA A 50 -11.73 8.49 17.94
C ALA A 50 -12.17 7.43 18.97
N PRO A 51 -11.50 7.29 20.13
CA PRO A 51 -11.78 6.24 21.11
C PRO A 51 -13.21 6.21 21.65
N GLN A 52 -13.90 7.36 21.72
CA GLN A 52 -15.31 7.44 22.15
C GLN A 52 -16.31 7.41 20.99
N GLN A 53 -15.85 7.38 19.75
CA GLN A 53 -16.71 7.21 18.58
C GLN A 53 -16.84 5.71 18.28
N GLY A 54 -18.01 5.29 17.81
CA GLY A 54 -18.23 3.92 17.35
C GLY A 54 -17.22 3.50 16.27
N ALA A 55 -17.13 2.20 16.01
CA ALA A 55 -16.23 1.66 15.00
C ALA A 55 -17.03 1.25 13.76
N ALA A 56 -16.50 1.51 12.57
CA ALA A 56 -17.04 0.97 11.34
C ALA A 56 -16.23 -0.25 10.93
N LYS A 57 -16.91 -1.27 10.41
CA LYS A 57 -16.28 -2.45 9.79
C LYS A 57 -16.39 -2.33 8.28
N LEU A 58 -15.28 -2.53 7.60
CA LEU A 58 -15.17 -2.48 6.14
C LEU A 58 -14.70 -3.84 5.63
N THR A 59 -15.46 -4.43 4.71
CA THR A 59 -15.05 -5.62 3.95
C THR A 59 -14.94 -5.24 2.48
N LEU A 60 -13.81 -5.57 1.85
CA LEU A 60 -13.52 -5.31 0.45
C LEU A 60 -13.23 -6.62 -0.27
N ASN A 61 -13.88 -6.84 -1.42
CA ASN A 61 -13.48 -7.84 -2.40
C ASN A 61 -12.78 -7.11 -3.56
N VAL A 62 -11.50 -7.41 -3.77
CA VAL A 62 -10.65 -6.73 -4.76
C VAL A 62 -10.22 -7.73 -5.83
N LYS A 63 -10.34 -7.34 -7.11
CA LYS A 63 -9.81 -8.08 -8.25
C LYS A 63 -9.00 -7.18 -9.17
N ASP A 64 -7.77 -7.58 -9.46
CA ASP A 64 -6.83 -6.84 -10.32
C ASP A 64 -6.75 -5.33 -9.98
N GLY A 65 -6.70 -5.02 -8.69
CA GLY A 65 -6.66 -3.65 -8.16
C GLY A 65 -7.99 -2.90 -8.16
N ILE A 66 -9.09 -3.52 -8.58
CA ILE A 66 -10.43 -2.94 -8.62
C ILE A 66 -11.26 -3.48 -7.46
N VAL A 67 -11.97 -2.60 -6.74
CA VAL A 67 -12.95 -3.03 -5.75
C VAL A 67 -14.20 -3.49 -6.49
N GLU A 68 -14.46 -4.80 -6.48
CA GLU A 68 -15.66 -5.37 -7.10
C GLU A 68 -16.86 -5.28 -6.15
N GLU A 69 -16.63 -5.48 -4.85
CA GLU A 69 -17.68 -5.43 -3.84
C GLU A 69 -17.17 -4.79 -2.54
N VAL A 70 -18.07 -4.10 -1.85
CA VAL A 70 -17.81 -3.49 -0.55
C VAL A 70 -19.00 -3.66 0.38
N LEU A 71 -18.72 -3.98 1.64
CA LEU A 71 -19.70 -3.98 2.73
C LEU A 71 -19.21 -3.07 3.86
N ILE A 72 -20.10 -2.22 4.35
CA ILE A 72 -19.87 -1.32 5.47
C ILE A 72 -20.89 -1.63 6.57
N GLU A 73 -20.41 -1.82 7.80
CA GLU A 73 -21.23 -2.02 9.00
C GLU A 73 -20.85 -0.96 10.04
N LEU A 74 -21.85 -0.35 10.71
CA LEU A 74 -21.71 0.76 11.67
C LEU A 74 -21.91 0.32 13.12
#